data_AF-A0A6P3ZUU7-F1
#
_entry.id   AF-A0A6P3ZUU7-F1
#
_cell.length_a   1.000
_cell.length_b   1.000
_cell.length_c   1.000
_cell.angle_alpha   90.00
_cell.angle_beta   90.00
_cell.angle_gamma   90.00
#
_symmetry.space_group_name_H-M   'P 1'
#
loop_
_entity.id
_entity.type
_entity.pdbx_description
1 polymer ?
#
loop_
_entity_poly.entity_id
_entity_poly.type
_entity_poly.pdbx_seq_one_letter_code
_entity_poly.pdbx_strand_id
1 'polypeptide(L)'
;MADAPTPSTSSSSASNENGASSSSSTITSMTEGLQRTVINSTDSALRSARSLHHSSQDFLSHLASNYKTFEHAFFNTIKEGLMTTAEHPTATVGVGVAATFLLLRGPRRFLFRHTLGRLQSEEAQFVKAEKNVKELSTSVDLMKKESRKLLERATLAEKDMKYGHTELMKAGSQIQHLAKSVYKVEAQAVDLMDNLREIPGREALRLRAEVASIASLLKRQRAFLDKRIMKISELGVPV
;
A
#
# COMPACT_ATOMS: atom_id res chain seq x y z
N MET A 1 55.05 -21.74 -41.21
CA MET A 1 55.55 -20.77 -40.23
C MET A 1 54.39 -20.45 -39.29
N ALA A 2 54.32 -21.08 -38.12
CA ALA A 2 55.05 -20.72 -36.89
C ALA A 2 54.54 -19.36 -36.36
N ASP A 3 54.10 -19.18 -35.13
CA ASP A 3 54.25 -19.97 -33.92
C ASP A 3 53.25 -19.41 -32.89
N ALA A 4 52.76 -20.23 -31.96
CA ALA A 4 52.20 -19.74 -30.71
C ALA A 4 53.30 -19.82 -29.66
N PRO A 5 53.46 -18.79 -28.81
CA PRO A 5 53.62 -19.10 -27.39
C PRO A 5 52.96 -18.07 -26.45
N THR A 6 52.21 -18.57 -25.47
CA THR A 6 52.16 -18.04 -24.09
C THR A 6 53.43 -18.52 -23.33
N PRO A 7 53.79 -18.14 -22.06
CA PRO A 7 53.01 -17.46 -20.99
C PRO A 7 53.84 -16.54 -20.02
N SER A 8 53.18 -16.12 -18.92
CA SER A 8 53.68 -15.76 -17.57
C SER A 8 54.10 -14.32 -17.28
N THR A 9 54.07 -13.76 -16.07
CA THR A 9 53.28 -13.87 -14.80
C THR A 9 53.94 -12.81 -13.89
N SER A 10 53.18 -11.87 -13.32
CA SER A 10 53.47 -11.23 -12.01
C SER A 10 52.23 -10.42 -11.60
N SER A 11 51.36 -10.95 -10.74
CA SER A 11 51.44 -10.95 -9.28
C SER A 11 51.53 -9.54 -8.66
N SER A 12 50.39 -8.96 -8.31
CA SER A 12 50.23 -8.31 -7.01
C SER A 12 48.77 -8.39 -6.56
N SER A 13 48.58 -9.32 -5.63
CA SER A 13 47.46 -9.40 -4.70
C SER A 13 47.38 -8.15 -3.84
N ALA A 14 46.24 -7.47 -3.86
CA ALA A 14 45.75 -6.67 -2.74
C ALA A 14 44.24 -6.81 -2.68
N SER A 15 43.82 -7.75 -1.84
CA SER A 15 42.51 -7.81 -1.20
C SER A 15 42.06 -6.40 -0.78
N ASN A 16 40.91 -5.95 -1.29
CA ASN A 16 40.20 -4.81 -0.71
C ASN A 16 38.72 -5.16 -0.56
N GLU A 17 38.47 -5.95 0.48
CA GLU A 17 37.18 -6.09 1.14
C GLU A 17 36.78 -4.72 1.72
N ASN A 18 36.15 -3.85 0.92
CA ASN A 18 35.53 -2.62 1.43
C ASN A 18 34.38 -2.11 0.55
N GLY A 19 33.74 -2.99 -0.22
CA GLY A 19 32.56 -2.67 -1.04
C GLY A 19 31.24 -2.56 -0.26
N ALA A 20 31.21 -2.99 1.00
CA ALA A 20 29.99 -3.05 1.81
C ALA A 20 29.82 -1.85 2.79
N SER A 21 30.90 -1.13 3.13
CA SER A 21 30.84 -0.02 4.09
C SER A 21 30.56 1.34 3.43
N SER A 22 31.09 1.58 2.22
CA SER A 22 30.90 2.84 1.47
C SER A 22 29.49 2.98 0.87
N SER A 23 28.88 1.86 0.46
CA SER A 23 27.50 1.83 -0.03
C SER A 23 26.51 2.08 1.11
N SER A 24 26.76 1.51 2.29
CA SER A 24 25.92 1.73 3.47
C SER A 24 25.96 3.18 3.96
N SER A 25 27.15 3.80 4.04
CA SER A 25 27.30 5.21 4.46
C SER A 25 26.71 6.22 3.47
N THR A 26 26.71 5.88 2.18
CA THR A 26 26.12 6.71 1.13
C THR A 26 24.59 6.61 1.14
N ILE A 27 24.05 5.41 1.40
CA ILE A 27 22.61 5.20 1.54
C ILE A 27 22.09 5.89 2.82
N THR A 28 22.82 5.81 3.94
CA THR A 28 22.41 6.48 5.19
C THR A 28 22.45 8.01 5.10
N SER A 29 23.44 8.58 4.41
CA SER A 29 23.49 10.04 4.20
C SER A 29 22.43 10.53 3.22
N MET A 30 22.06 9.73 2.21
CA MET A 30 20.94 10.01 1.31
C MET A 30 19.59 9.90 2.02
N THR A 31 19.40 8.92 2.91
CA THR A 31 18.17 8.79 3.69
C THR A 31 18.03 9.89 4.73
N GLU A 32 19.12 10.31 5.40
CA GLU A 32 19.11 11.46 6.32
C GLU A 32 18.84 12.79 5.59
N GLY A 33 19.40 12.97 4.38
CA GLY A 33 19.13 14.12 3.52
C GLY A 33 17.67 14.19 3.07
N LEU A 34 17.07 13.06 2.71
CA LEU A 34 15.65 12.96 2.37
C LEU A 34 14.76 13.21 3.59
N GLN A 35 15.11 12.67 4.75
CA GLN A 35 14.34 12.85 5.99
C GLN A 35 14.36 14.31 6.46
N ARG A 36 15.53 14.98 6.41
CA ARG A 36 15.63 16.42 6.68
C ARG A 36 14.88 17.27 5.66
N THR A 37 14.91 16.90 4.38
CA THR A 37 14.18 17.62 3.33
C THR A 37 12.66 17.47 3.47
N VAL A 38 12.18 16.28 3.85
CA VAL A 38 10.76 16.05 4.13
C VAL A 38 10.32 16.79 5.39
N ILE A 39 11.10 16.77 6.47
CA ILE A 39 10.79 17.51 7.71
C ILE A 39 10.75 19.02 7.43
N ASN A 40 11.74 19.55 6.73
CA ASN A 40 11.78 20.96 6.34
C ASN A 40 10.66 21.33 5.34
N SER A 41 10.27 20.41 4.45
CA SER A 41 9.15 20.56 3.52
C SER A 41 7.80 20.57 4.25
N THR A 42 7.62 19.72 5.26
CA THR A 42 6.42 19.71 6.11
C THR A 42 6.32 20.96 6.98
N ASP A 43 7.43 21.45 7.53
CA ASP A 43 7.45 22.67 8.34
C ASP A 43 7.25 23.94 7.50
N SER A 44 7.77 23.97 6.28
CA SER A 44 7.54 25.06 5.33
C SER A 44 6.11 25.03 4.77
N ALA A 45 5.53 23.85 4.52
CA ALA A 45 4.11 23.72 4.17
C ALA A 45 3.18 24.11 5.34
N LEU A 46 3.54 23.76 6.58
CA LEU A 46 2.80 24.18 7.78
C LEU A 46 2.91 25.69 8.04
N ARG A 47 4.08 26.31 7.85
CA ARG A 47 4.24 27.76 7.91
C ARG A 47 3.48 28.46 6.78
N SER A 48 3.52 27.91 5.57
CA SER A 48 2.78 28.44 4.42
C SER A 48 1.26 28.32 4.60
N ALA A 49 0.78 27.19 5.12
CA ALA A 49 -0.63 27.00 5.47
C ALA A 49 -1.07 27.93 6.60
N ARG A 50 -0.22 28.15 7.62
CA ARG A 50 -0.49 29.13 8.69
C ARG A 50 -0.46 30.57 8.19
N SER A 51 0.47 30.94 7.30
CA SER A 51 0.51 32.28 6.71
C SER A 51 -0.65 32.53 5.73
N LEU A 52 -1.11 31.49 5.01
CA LEU A 52 -2.29 31.57 4.15
C LEU A 52 -3.57 31.62 4.98
N HIS A 53 -3.61 30.92 6.12
CA HIS A 53 -4.69 31.06 7.09
C HIS A 53 -4.72 32.46 7.72
N HIS A 54 -3.56 33.02 8.09
CA HIS A 54 -3.49 34.37 8.65
C HIS A 54 -3.81 35.44 7.59
N SER A 55 -3.26 35.33 6.38
CA SER A 55 -3.56 36.27 5.29
C SER A 55 -5.01 36.16 4.84
N SER A 56 -5.59 34.95 4.78
CA SER A 56 -7.02 34.81 4.50
C SER A 56 -7.88 35.39 5.62
N GLN A 57 -7.49 35.30 6.89
CA GLN A 57 -8.18 35.99 7.99
C GLN A 57 -8.04 37.51 7.90
N ASP A 58 -6.89 38.03 7.48
CA ASP A 58 -6.66 39.48 7.30
C ASP A 58 -7.43 40.02 6.09
N PHE A 59 -7.47 39.28 4.98
CA PHE A 59 -8.30 39.62 3.82
C PHE A 59 -9.79 39.47 4.14
N LEU A 60 -10.20 38.44 4.89
CA LEU A 60 -11.60 38.25 5.29
C LEU A 60 -12.04 39.32 6.30
N SER A 61 -11.17 39.74 7.22
CA SER A 61 -11.47 40.80 8.18
C SER A 61 -11.46 42.18 7.52
N HIS A 62 -10.57 42.42 6.55
CA HIS A 62 -10.57 43.64 5.74
C HIS A 62 -11.74 43.69 4.74
N LEU A 63 -12.13 42.55 4.15
CA LEU A 63 -13.37 42.47 3.37
C LEU A 63 -14.58 42.65 4.28
N ALA A 64 -14.59 42.05 5.48
CA ALA A 64 -15.69 42.18 6.42
C ALA A 64 -15.83 43.60 6.97
N SER A 65 -14.73 44.30 7.23
CA SER A 65 -14.75 45.69 7.70
C SER A 65 -15.24 46.63 6.61
N ASN A 66 -14.71 46.52 5.38
CA ASN A 66 -15.19 47.31 4.25
C ASN A 66 -16.64 46.98 3.90
N TYR A 67 -17.00 45.69 3.92
CA TYR A 67 -18.37 45.23 3.74
C TYR A 67 -19.30 45.81 4.80
N LYS A 68 -18.89 45.84 6.07
CA LYS A 68 -19.65 46.40 7.18
C LYS A 68 -19.86 47.91 7.03
N THR A 69 -18.89 48.65 6.49
CA THR A 69 -19.02 50.08 6.20
C THR A 69 -20.04 50.34 5.09
N PHE A 70 -19.99 49.58 4.00
CA PHE A 70 -20.99 49.65 2.93
C PHE A 70 -22.37 49.20 3.40
N GLU A 71 -22.39 48.16 4.23
CA GLU A 71 -23.59 47.64 4.87
C GLU A 71 -24.24 48.76 5.71
N HIS A 72 -23.52 49.35 6.66
CA HIS A 72 -24.04 50.46 7.47
C HIS A 72 -24.48 51.67 6.64
N ALA A 73 -23.74 52.06 5.58
CA ALA A 73 -24.13 53.15 4.70
C ALA A 73 -25.44 52.85 3.96
N PHE A 74 -25.60 51.62 3.45
CA PHE A 74 -26.80 51.16 2.75
C PHE A 74 -28.01 51.04 3.68
N PHE A 75 -27.81 50.52 4.89
CA PHE A 75 -28.85 50.46 5.91
C PHE A 75 -29.29 51.84 6.37
N ASN A 76 -28.36 52.78 6.50
CA ASN A 76 -28.67 54.16 6.88
C ASN A 76 -29.40 54.90 5.76
N THR A 77 -29.00 54.76 4.49
CA THR A 77 -29.72 55.38 3.37
C THR A 77 -31.12 54.80 3.19
N ILE A 78 -31.31 53.50 3.42
CA ILE A 78 -32.65 52.88 3.44
C ILE A 78 -33.47 53.41 4.61
N LYS A 79 -32.89 53.50 5.81
CA LYS A 79 -33.57 54.01 7.00
C LYS A 79 -33.96 55.48 6.84
N GLU A 80 -33.09 56.27 6.24
CA GLU A 80 -33.29 57.70 5.98
C GLU A 80 -34.29 57.91 4.85
N GLY A 81 -34.25 57.09 3.79
CA GLY A 81 -35.28 57.00 2.75
C GLY A 81 -36.65 56.55 3.29
N LEU A 82 -36.67 55.65 4.28
CA LEU A 82 -37.89 55.21 4.95
C LEU A 82 -38.50 56.31 5.84
N MET A 83 -37.66 57.14 6.47
CA MET A 83 -38.10 58.31 7.25
C MET A 83 -38.55 59.47 6.35
N THR A 84 -37.99 59.63 5.15
CA THR A 84 -38.38 60.68 4.18
C THR A 84 -39.58 60.33 3.30
N THR A 85 -40.03 59.07 3.26
CA THR A 85 -41.16 58.63 2.40
C THR A 85 -42.49 58.46 3.16
N ALA A 86 -42.63 59.06 4.34
CA ALA A 86 -43.87 59.07 5.12
C ALA A 86 -45.09 59.70 4.39
N GLU A 87 -44.88 60.27 3.20
CA GLU A 87 -45.88 60.97 2.40
C GLU A 87 -46.64 60.06 1.40
N HIS A 88 -46.19 58.82 1.15
CA HIS A 88 -46.84 57.87 0.22
C HIS A 88 -46.99 56.45 0.82
N PRO A 89 -48.08 56.18 1.57
CA PRO A 89 -48.22 54.95 2.38
C PRO A 89 -48.34 53.65 1.57
N THR A 90 -48.83 53.67 0.33
CA THR A 90 -49.03 52.45 -0.48
C THR A 90 -47.76 51.95 -1.17
N ALA A 91 -46.89 52.84 -1.65
CA ALA A 91 -45.61 52.47 -2.27
C ALA A 91 -44.56 52.04 -1.22
N THR A 92 -44.65 52.59 -0.01
CA THR A 92 -43.70 52.37 1.10
C THR A 92 -43.73 50.95 1.65
N VAL A 93 -44.91 50.32 1.70
CA VAL A 93 -45.04 48.93 2.18
C VAL A 93 -44.30 47.97 1.25
N GLY A 94 -44.39 48.16 -0.07
CA GLY A 94 -43.72 47.29 -1.05
C GLY A 94 -42.20 47.39 -0.99
N VAL A 95 -41.67 48.62 -0.99
CA VAL A 95 -40.21 48.85 -0.94
C VAL A 95 -39.63 48.41 0.40
N GLY A 96 -40.32 48.66 1.51
CA GLY A 96 -39.90 48.20 2.84
C GLY A 96 -39.87 46.68 2.95
N VAL A 97 -40.88 45.99 2.41
CA VAL A 97 -40.90 44.51 2.39
C VAL A 97 -39.79 43.95 1.50
N ALA A 98 -39.56 44.50 0.30
CA ALA A 98 -38.48 44.04 -0.57
C ALA A 98 -37.08 44.27 0.05
N ALA A 99 -36.86 45.43 0.63
CA ALA A 99 -35.60 45.77 1.29
C ALA A 99 -35.35 44.87 2.51
N THR A 100 -36.37 44.61 3.34
CA THR A 100 -36.25 43.71 4.51
C THR A 100 -35.91 42.28 4.10
N PHE A 101 -36.50 41.74 3.02
CA PHE A 101 -36.14 40.42 2.49
C PHE A 101 -34.68 40.35 2.00
N LEU A 102 -34.16 41.40 1.38
CA LEU A 102 -32.77 41.47 0.93
C LEU A 102 -31.77 41.55 2.11
N LEU A 103 -32.21 42.18 3.20
CA LEU A 103 -31.50 42.39 4.46
C LEU A 103 -31.37 41.12 5.30
N LEU A 104 -32.45 40.34 5.39
CA LEU A 104 -32.50 39.14 6.20
C LEU A 104 -31.56 38.08 5.59
N ARG A 105 -30.66 37.53 6.43
CA ARG A 105 -29.60 36.59 5.99
C ARG A 105 -30.14 35.30 5.37
N GLY A 106 -31.32 34.85 5.79
CA GLY A 106 -31.99 33.67 5.25
C GLY A 106 -32.58 33.88 3.85
N PRO A 107 -33.52 34.83 3.66
CA PRO A 107 -34.13 35.11 2.37
C PRO A 107 -33.13 35.59 1.32
N ARG A 108 -32.08 36.33 1.70
CA ARG A 108 -30.96 36.62 0.79
C ARG A 108 -30.34 35.35 0.24
N ARG A 109 -29.95 34.39 1.08
CA ARG A 109 -29.35 33.11 0.62
C ARG A 109 -30.32 32.32 -0.26
N PHE A 110 -31.62 32.37 0.06
CA PHE A 110 -32.68 31.75 -0.73
C PHE A 110 -32.82 32.39 -2.13
N LEU A 111 -32.87 33.72 -2.21
CA LEU A 111 -32.91 34.45 -3.48
C LEU A 111 -31.68 34.16 -4.32
N PHE A 112 -30.46 34.27 -3.76
CA PHE A 112 -29.23 33.96 -4.50
C PHE A 112 -29.18 32.50 -4.99
N ARG A 113 -29.69 31.53 -4.21
CA ARG A 113 -29.74 30.13 -4.62
C ARG A 113 -30.75 29.88 -5.75
N HIS A 114 -31.87 30.60 -5.74
CA HIS A 114 -33.01 30.33 -6.61
C HIS A 114 -33.07 31.22 -7.86
N THR A 115 -32.53 32.45 -7.82
CA THR A 115 -32.56 33.40 -8.94
C THR A 115 -31.26 33.36 -9.76
N LEU A 116 -30.10 33.42 -9.11
CA LEU A 116 -28.80 33.42 -9.80
C LEU A 116 -28.37 32.02 -10.28
N GLY A 117 -28.84 30.96 -9.61
CA GLY A 117 -28.66 29.59 -10.11
C GLY A 117 -29.35 29.35 -11.47
N ARG A 118 -30.46 30.06 -11.73
CA ARG A 118 -31.21 29.98 -13.00
C ARG A 118 -30.61 30.83 -14.12
N LEU A 119 -29.68 31.73 -13.80
CA LEU A 119 -28.96 32.58 -14.74
C LEU A 119 -27.60 31.99 -15.17
N GLN A 120 -27.25 30.79 -14.68
CA GLN A 120 -26.14 30.04 -15.28
C GLN A 120 -26.53 29.67 -16.70
N SER A 121 -25.92 30.34 -17.68
CA SER A 121 -26.10 30.08 -19.12
C SER A 121 -26.07 28.57 -19.38
N GLU A 122 -26.99 28.09 -20.23
CA GLU A 122 -27.03 26.70 -20.67
C GLU A 122 -25.66 26.25 -21.22
N GLU A 123 -24.93 27.17 -21.84
CA GLU A 123 -23.56 26.96 -22.34
C GLU A 123 -22.57 26.66 -21.20
N ALA A 124 -22.68 27.34 -20.05
CA ALA A 124 -21.80 27.10 -18.90
C ALA A 124 -22.09 25.74 -18.24
N GLN A 125 -23.35 25.31 -18.22
CA GLN A 125 -23.72 23.98 -17.75
C GLN A 125 -23.24 22.89 -18.73
N PHE A 126 -23.34 23.13 -20.03
CA PHE A 126 -22.86 22.21 -21.06
C PHE A 126 -21.33 22.06 -21.03
N VAL A 127 -20.57 23.15 -20.95
CA VAL A 127 -19.09 23.11 -20.83
C VAL A 127 -18.66 22.36 -19.57
N LYS A 128 -19.38 22.55 -18.46
CA LYS A 128 -19.14 21.80 -17.22
C LYS A 128 -19.43 20.30 -17.41
N ALA A 129 -20.53 19.95 -18.06
CA ALA A 129 -20.87 18.57 -18.36
C ALA A 129 -19.84 17.91 -19.28
N GLU A 130 -19.41 18.59 -20.35
CA GLU A 130 -18.39 18.10 -21.28
C GLU A 130 -17.06 17.85 -20.57
N LYS A 131 -16.62 18.78 -19.70
CA LYS A 131 -15.43 18.60 -18.88
C LYS A 131 -15.55 17.36 -17.99
N ASN A 132 -16.67 17.20 -17.30
CA ASN A 132 -16.91 16.04 -16.43
C ASN A 132 -16.91 14.72 -17.21
N VAL A 133 -17.48 14.71 -18.42
CA VAL A 133 -17.46 13.52 -19.29
C VAL A 133 -16.04 13.17 -19.74
N LYS A 134 -15.23 14.17 -20.11
CA LYS A 134 -13.81 13.97 -20.46
C LYS A 134 -13.00 13.46 -19.26
N GLU A 135 -13.19 14.05 -18.09
CA GLU A 135 -12.53 13.59 -16.86
C GLU A 135 -12.92 12.14 -16.55
N LEU A 136 -14.22 11.82 -16.62
CA LEU A 136 -14.72 10.48 -16.42
C LEU A 136 -14.16 9.49 -17.45
N SER A 137 -14.09 9.87 -18.74
CA SER A 137 -13.54 8.99 -19.78
C SER A 137 -12.07 8.66 -19.50
N THR A 138 -11.27 9.66 -19.12
CA THR A 138 -9.86 9.44 -18.76
C THR A 138 -9.72 8.54 -17.52
N SER A 139 -10.56 8.75 -16.50
CA SER A 139 -10.59 7.91 -15.30
C SER A 139 -10.97 6.46 -15.63
N VAL A 140 -11.96 6.26 -16.49
CA VAL A 140 -12.38 4.92 -16.92
C VAL A 140 -11.28 4.22 -17.71
N ASP A 141 -10.56 4.94 -18.57
CA ASP A 141 -9.46 4.35 -19.35
C ASP A 141 -8.25 3.99 -18.50
N LEU A 142 -7.93 4.79 -17.47
CA LEU A 142 -6.93 4.43 -16.47
C LEU A 142 -7.38 3.20 -15.69
N MET A 143 -8.63 3.18 -15.21
CA MET A 143 -9.18 2.04 -14.47
C MET A 143 -9.19 0.75 -15.31
N LYS A 144 -9.48 0.83 -16.62
CA LYS A 144 -9.38 -0.31 -17.54
C LYS A 144 -7.95 -0.84 -17.69
N LYS A 145 -6.94 0.04 -17.72
CA LYS A 145 -5.53 -0.36 -17.82
C LYS A 145 -5.06 -1.01 -16.52
N GLU A 146 -5.40 -0.41 -15.40
CA GLU A 146 -5.07 -0.95 -14.07
C GLU A 146 -5.78 -2.28 -13.81
N SER A 147 -7.06 -2.39 -14.17
CA SER A 147 -7.80 -3.64 -14.01
C SER A 147 -7.22 -4.79 -14.83
N ARG A 148 -6.86 -4.55 -16.10
CA ARG A 148 -6.15 -5.56 -16.92
C ARG A 148 -4.84 -5.99 -16.28
N LYS A 149 -4.02 -5.04 -15.83
CA LYS A 149 -2.75 -5.33 -15.17
C LYS A 149 -2.93 -6.13 -13.88
N LEU A 150 -3.96 -5.83 -13.10
CA LEU A 150 -4.28 -6.57 -11.87
C LEU A 150 -4.80 -7.98 -12.17
N LEU A 151 -5.65 -8.14 -13.19
CA LEU A 151 -6.14 -9.45 -13.62
C LEU A 151 -5.02 -10.33 -14.19
N GLU A 152 -4.11 -9.76 -14.97
CA GLU A 152 -2.92 -10.49 -15.46
C GLU A 152 -2.03 -10.94 -14.30
N ARG A 153 -1.81 -10.08 -13.29
CA ARG A 153 -1.07 -10.46 -12.07
C ARG A 153 -1.79 -11.54 -11.27
N ALA A 154 -3.11 -11.46 -11.15
CA ALA A 154 -3.91 -12.44 -10.42
C ALA A 154 -3.91 -13.80 -11.11
N THR A 155 -4.05 -13.84 -12.44
CA THR A 155 -4.02 -15.09 -13.22
C THR A 155 -2.63 -15.74 -13.21
N LEU A 156 -1.55 -14.93 -13.26
CA LEU A 156 -0.18 -15.43 -13.08
C LEU A 156 0.00 -16.02 -11.68
N ALA A 157 -0.40 -15.29 -10.63
CA ALA A 157 -0.32 -15.78 -9.25
C ALA A 157 -1.13 -17.07 -9.04
N GLU A 158 -2.32 -17.18 -9.64
CA GLU A 158 -3.13 -18.40 -9.60
C GLU A 158 -2.41 -19.58 -10.26
N LYS A 159 -1.78 -19.36 -11.42
CA LYS A 159 -1.00 -20.39 -12.11
C LYS A 159 0.18 -20.86 -11.26
N ASP A 160 0.91 -19.93 -10.67
CA ASP A 160 2.07 -20.24 -9.81
C ASP A 160 1.63 -20.95 -8.52
N MET A 161 0.50 -20.56 -7.93
CA MET A 161 -0.07 -21.26 -6.78
C MET A 161 -0.48 -22.70 -7.12
N LYS A 162 -1.16 -22.91 -8.25
CA LYS A 162 -1.52 -24.26 -8.71
C LYS A 162 -0.29 -25.10 -8.97
N TYR A 163 0.70 -24.54 -9.66
CA TYR A 163 1.96 -25.22 -9.92
C TYR A 163 2.67 -25.61 -8.62
N GLY A 164 2.89 -24.65 -7.71
CA GLY A 164 3.51 -24.89 -6.42
C GLY A 164 2.74 -25.91 -5.57
N HIS A 165 1.41 -25.90 -5.61
CA HIS A 165 0.57 -26.91 -4.96
C HIS A 165 0.84 -28.32 -5.51
N THR A 166 0.87 -28.48 -6.84
CA THR A 166 1.16 -29.78 -7.47
C THR A 166 2.59 -30.26 -7.21
N GLU A 167 3.56 -29.34 -7.18
CA GLU A 167 4.96 -29.67 -6.90
C GLU A 167 5.12 -30.11 -5.44
N LEU A 168 4.47 -29.41 -4.51
CA LEU A 168 4.46 -29.75 -3.09
C LEU A 168 3.75 -31.10 -2.84
N MET A 169 2.64 -31.37 -3.53
CA MET A 169 1.96 -32.67 -3.47
C MET A 169 2.88 -33.80 -3.95
N LYS A 170 3.55 -33.63 -5.09
CA LYS A 170 4.49 -34.63 -5.63
C LYS A 170 5.66 -34.87 -4.69
N ALA A 171 6.29 -33.80 -4.18
CA ALA A 171 7.38 -33.91 -3.22
C ALA A 171 6.91 -34.57 -1.91
N GLY A 172 5.72 -34.23 -1.43
CA GLY A 172 5.09 -34.87 -0.28
C GLY A 172 4.92 -36.38 -0.49
N SER A 173 4.36 -36.80 -1.62
CA SER A 173 4.18 -38.22 -1.96
C SER A 173 5.53 -38.96 -1.99
N GLN A 174 6.57 -38.36 -2.56
CA GLN A 174 7.93 -38.92 -2.55
C GLN A 174 8.49 -39.06 -1.13
N ILE A 175 8.29 -38.06 -0.27
CA ILE A 175 8.68 -38.11 1.16
C ILE A 175 7.92 -39.23 1.87
N GLN A 176 6.62 -39.42 1.59
CA GLN A 176 5.81 -40.47 2.17
C GLN A 176 6.31 -41.87 1.74
N HIS A 177 6.62 -42.05 0.45
CA HIS A 177 7.23 -43.29 -0.04
C HIS A 177 8.60 -43.56 0.59
N LEU A 178 9.43 -42.52 0.75
CA LEU A 178 10.71 -42.62 1.43
C LEU A 178 10.54 -43.00 2.90
N ALA A 179 9.60 -42.38 3.62
CA ALA A 179 9.30 -42.71 5.02
C ALA A 179 8.87 -44.18 5.17
N LYS A 180 8.02 -44.68 4.26
CA LYS A 180 7.63 -46.10 4.21
C LYS A 180 8.82 -47.03 3.93
N SER A 181 9.74 -46.62 3.05
CA SER A 181 10.97 -47.38 2.77
C SER A 181 11.88 -47.42 4.00
N VAL A 182 12.14 -46.27 4.62
CA VAL A 182 12.94 -46.16 5.85
C VAL A 182 12.34 -47.01 6.96
N TYR A 183 11.01 -47.04 7.11
CA TYR A 183 10.34 -47.91 8.08
C TYR A 183 10.63 -49.40 7.84
N LYS A 184 10.62 -49.86 6.58
CA LYS A 184 10.95 -51.26 6.26
C LYS A 184 12.39 -51.59 6.59
N VAL A 185 13.32 -50.69 6.29
CA VAL A 185 14.76 -50.88 6.62
C VAL A 185 15.00 -50.79 8.13
N GLU A 186 14.30 -49.90 8.83
CA GLU A 186 14.30 -49.81 10.31
C GLU A 186 13.86 -51.15 10.91
N ALA A 187 12.76 -51.73 10.42
CA ALA A 187 12.28 -53.04 10.88
C ALA A 187 13.31 -54.15 10.64
N GLN A 188 13.91 -54.21 9.44
CA GLN A 188 14.97 -55.18 9.14
C GLN A 188 16.21 -55.02 10.03
N ALA A 189 16.59 -53.78 10.38
CA ALA A 189 17.70 -53.54 11.28
C ALA A 189 17.38 -53.99 12.71
N VAL A 190 16.13 -53.82 13.17
CA VAL A 190 15.67 -54.33 14.47
C VAL A 190 15.67 -55.86 14.48
N ASP A 191 15.12 -56.49 13.45
CA ASP A 191 15.12 -57.96 13.32
C ASP A 191 16.55 -58.53 13.29
N LEU A 192 17.47 -57.87 12.57
CA LEU A 192 18.89 -58.24 12.54
C LEU A 192 19.55 -58.10 13.91
N MET A 193 19.25 -57.04 14.65
CA MET A 193 19.74 -56.82 16.00
C MET A 193 19.28 -57.94 16.95
N ASP A 194 18.02 -58.39 16.82
CA ASP A 194 17.47 -59.47 17.63
C ASP A 194 18.11 -60.82 17.27
N ASN A 195 18.35 -61.11 15.98
CA ASN A 195 19.13 -62.29 15.57
C ASN A 195 20.56 -62.24 16.13
N LEU A 196 21.22 -61.08 16.10
CA LEU A 196 22.57 -60.92 16.65
C LEU A 196 22.61 -61.11 18.16
N ARG A 197 21.50 -60.87 18.89
CA ARG A 197 21.42 -61.07 20.35
C ARG A 197 21.55 -62.53 20.76
N GLU A 198 21.11 -63.45 19.92
CA GLU A 198 21.15 -64.89 20.19
C GLU A 198 22.56 -65.48 20.05
N ILE A 199 23.44 -64.85 19.26
CA ILE A 199 24.79 -65.36 18.99
C ILE A 199 25.78 -64.84 20.04
N PRO A 200 26.35 -65.69 20.92
CA PRO A 200 27.41 -65.27 21.83
C PRO A 200 28.75 -65.14 21.06
N GLY A 201 29.30 -63.94 20.96
CA GLY A 201 30.60 -63.71 20.32
C GLY A 201 31.06 -62.26 20.34
N ARG A 202 32.39 -62.02 20.32
CA ARG A 202 32.97 -60.66 20.35
C ARG A 202 32.68 -59.87 19.08
N GLU A 203 32.67 -60.55 17.92
CA GLU A 203 32.33 -59.94 16.63
C GLU A 203 30.84 -59.60 16.56
N ALA A 204 29.97 -60.50 17.01
CA ALA A 204 28.54 -60.25 17.14
C ALA A 204 28.25 -59.03 18.03
N LEU A 205 29.00 -58.85 19.13
CA LEU A 205 28.86 -57.69 20.00
C LEU A 205 29.20 -56.37 19.30
N ARG A 206 30.23 -56.34 18.45
CA ARG A 206 30.57 -55.15 17.64
C ARG A 206 29.46 -54.84 16.64
N LEU A 207 28.99 -55.86 15.91
CA LEU A 207 27.89 -55.71 14.95
C LEU A 207 26.60 -55.23 15.63
N ARG A 208 26.29 -55.69 16.86
CA ARG A 208 25.14 -55.19 17.64
C ARG A 208 25.23 -53.69 17.88
N ALA A 209 26.41 -53.18 18.24
CA ALA A 209 26.59 -51.74 18.47
C ALA A 209 26.39 -50.93 17.18
N GLU A 210 26.91 -51.43 16.06
CA GLU A 210 26.73 -50.80 14.74
C GLU A 210 25.27 -50.82 14.29
N VAL A 211 24.60 -51.98 14.35
CA VAL A 211 23.18 -52.11 13.98
C VAL A 211 22.29 -51.27 14.90
N ALA A 212 22.57 -51.22 16.21
CA ALA A 212 21.84 -50.36 17.13
C ALA A 212 22.01 -48.86 16.78
N SER A 213 23.22 -48.45 16.39
CA SER A 213 23.48 -47.09 15.91
C SER A 213 22.66 -46.78 14.64
N ILE A 214 22.69 -47.68 13.65
CA ILE A 214 21.93 -47.56 12.39
C ILE A 214 20.42 -47.48 12.67
N ALA A 215 19.88 -48.38 13.49
CA ALA A 215 18.47 -48.38 13.86
C ALA A 215 18.06 -47.06 14.54
N SER A 216 18.90 -46.54 15.43
CA SER A 216 18.65 -45.25 16.09
C SER A 216 18.63 -44.08 15.11
N LEU A 217 19.49 -44.11 14.09
CA LEU A 217 19.54 -43.09 13.04
C LEU A 217 18.30 -43.16 12.14
N LEU A 218 17.92 -44.36 11.69
CA LEU A 218 16.74 -44.58 10.86
C LEU A 218 15.46 -44.12 11.58
N LYS A 219 15.34 -44.43 12.88
CA LYS A 219 14.22 -43.97 13.71
C LYS A 219 14.12 -42.45 13.79
N ARG A 220 15.26 -41.75 13.97
CA ARG A 220 15.31 -40.28 13.96
C ARG A 220 14.95 -39.71 12.59
N GLN A 221 15.47 -40.30 11.52
CA GLN A 221 15.21 -39.88 10.15
C GLN A 221 13.73 -40.05 9.81
N ARG A 222 13.12 -41.18 10.18
CA ARG A 222 11.68 -41.42 10.02
C ARG A 222 10.85 -40.36 10.75
N ALA A 223 11.12 -40.13 12.04
CA ALA A 223 10.41 -39.11 12.80
C ALA A 223 10.55 -37.70 12.20
N PHE A 224 11.69 -37.40 11.57
CA PHE A 224 11.87 -36.15 10.83
C PHE A 224 11.03 -36.11 9.54
N LEU A 225 10.99 -37.20 8.76
CA LEU A 225 10.17 -37.28 7.54
C LEU A 225 8.68 -37.18 7.88
N ASP A 226 8.20 -37.86 8.93
CA ASP A 226 6.81 -37.80 9.38
C ASP A 226 6.40 -36.38 9.80
N LYS A 227 7.31 -35.65 10.50
CA LYS A 227 7.09 -34.23 10.82
C LYS A 227 6.99 -33.36 9.55
N ARG A 228 7.73 -33.68 8.49
CA ARG A 228 7.65 -32.95 7.22
C ARG A 228 6.33 -33.23 6.50
N ILE A 229 5.87 -34.49 6.50
CA ILE A 229 4.57 -34.88 5.94
C ILE A 229 3.44 -34.14 6.66
N MET A 230 3.49 -34.09 8.01
CA MET A 230 2.49 -33.38 8.81
C MET A 230 2.45 -31.88 8.46
N LYS A 231 3.61 -31.22 8.33
CA LYS A 231 3.67 -29.82 7.91
C LYS A 231 3.10 -29.58 6.51
N ILE A 232 3.27 -30.52 5.57
CA ILE A 232 2.68 -30.41 4.24
C ILE A 232 1.16 -30.58 4.31
N SER A 233 0.67 -31.52 5.12
CA SER A 233 -0.76 -31.74 5.35
C SER A 233 -1.45 -30.57 6.05
N GLU A 234 -0.77 -29.88 6.98
CA GLU A 234 -1.26 -28.67 7.65
C GLU A 234 -1.50 -27.51 6.66
N LEU A 235 -0.81 -27.51 5.51
CA LEU A 235 -1.04 -26.55 4.43
C LEU A 235 -2.25 -26.92 3.54
N GLY A 236 -3.01 -27.96 3.89
CA GLY A 236 -4.17 -28.43 3.13
C GLY A 236 -3.81 -29.23 1.87
N VAL A 237 -2.55 -29.67 1.73
CA VAL A 237 -2.11 -30.51 0.61
C VAL A 237 -2.26 -31.98 1.00
N PRO A 238 -2.98 -32.81 0.22
CA PRO A 238 -3.06 -34.25 0.49
C PRO A 238 -1.73 -34.93 0.16
N VAL A 239 -1.25 -35.78 1.08
CA VAL A 239 0.04 -36.50 0.98
C VAL A 239 -0.12 -37.99 1.24
#